data_AF-A0A1B6CBR9-F1
#
_entry.id   AF-A0A1B6CBR9-F1
#
_cell.length_a   1.000
_cell.length_b   1.000
_cell.length_c   1.000
_cell.angle_alpha   90.00
_cell.angle_beta   90.00
_cell.angle_gamma   90.00
#
_symmetry.space_group_name_H-M   'P 1'
#
loop_
_entity.id
_entity.type
_entity.pdbx_description
1 polymer ?
#
loop_
_entity_poly.entity_id
_entity_poly.type
_entity_poly.pdbx_seq_one_letter_code
_entity_poly.pdbx_strand_id
1 'polypeptide(L)'
;LSDKKAVTVAVGDGANDISMIQEANVGLGIMGKEGLQAVRSSDFAFPKFHCIARAILVHGHWYYLRASVLVQYFFYKNVVLITPQVFFTFCNGPSPQSLYTSVVYILYNTMFTAAPIIVYSLFEQDFKADTLLLNPHLYYIHRNNSLMSWGYFFRWLINGFWDSTVVYWIPAVTLYNNAVILFDDTPLEMMAFGMTVLHNIMFVVNIKVLCNLEI
;
A
#
# COMPACT_ATOMS: atom_id res chain seq x y z
N LEU A 1 -8.95 -2.84 -31.71
CA LEU A 1 -8.75 -3.61 -30.47
C LEU A 1 -7.50 -3.05 -29.82
N SER A 2 -7.65 -2.29 -28.73
CA SER A 2 -6.60 -1.46 -28.15
C SER A 2 -5.38 -2.29 -27.76
N ASP A 3 -4.20 -1.89 -28.26
CA ASP A 3 -2.85 -2.34 -27.88
C ASP A 3 -2.59 -2.14 -26.37
N LYS A 4 -3.26 -2.91 -25.52
CA LYS A 4 -2.84 -3.09 -24.14
C LYS A 4 -1.78 -4.16 -24.15
N LYS A 5 -0.51 -3.73 -24.00
CA LYS A 5 0.63 -4.62 -23.81
C LYS A 5 0.30 -5.62 -22.69
N ALA A 6 0.03 -6.87 -23.07
CA ALA A 6 -0.31 -7.91 -22.13
C ALA A 6 0.93 -8.27 -21.31
N VAL A 7 0.74 -8.63 -20.04
CA VAL A 7 1.82 -9.17 -19.22
C VAL A 7 2.09 -10.61 -19.68
N THR A 8 3.30 -10.87 -20.15
CA THR A 8 3.71 -12.18 -20.68
C THR A 8 4.56 -12.95 -19.68
N VAL A 9 4.38 -14.27 -19.66
CA VAL A 9 5.22 -15.20 -18.89
C VAL A 9 5.75 -16.24 -19.86
N ALA A 10 7.07 -16.44 -19.89
CA ALA A 10 7.72 -17.48 -20.67
C ALA A 10 8.23 -18.59 -19.76
N VAL A 11 8.10 -19.83 -20.20
CA VAL A 11 8.56 -21.02 -19.47
C VAL A 11 9.48 -21.81 -20.38
N GLY A 12 10.65 -22.20 -19.89
CA GLY A 12 11.60 -23.01 -20.65
C GLY A 12 12.51 -23.86 -19.77
N ASP A 13 13.10 -24.90 -20.34
CA ASP A 13 13.96 -25.86 -19.64
C ASP A 13 15.36 -26.01 -20.27
N GLY A 14 15.54 -25.53 -21.50
CA GLY A 14 16.77 -25.66 -22.27
C GLY A 14 17.36 -24.35 -22.80
N ALA A 15 18.53 -24.44 -23.42
CA ALA A 15 19.24 -23.30 -24.00
C ALA A 15 18.44 -22.58 -25.10
N ASN A 16 17.58 -23.31 -25.80
CA ASN A 16 16.76 -22.81 -26.90
C ASN A 16 15.69 -21.81 -26.44
N ASP A 17 15.27 -21.91 -25.17
CA ASP A 17 14.21 -21.07 -24.62
C ASP A 17 14.75 -19.76 -24.02
N ILE A 18 16.07 -19.58 -23.96
CA ILE A 18 16.69 -18.42 -23.30
C ILE A 18 16.21 -17.10 -23.91
N SER A 19 16.15 -17.00 -25.24
CA SER A 19 15.68 -15.79 -25.91
C SER A 19 14.21 -15.51 -25.60
N MET A 20 13.36 -16.54 -25.59
CA MET A 20 11.94 -16.40 -25.22
C MET A 20 11.78 -15.97 -23.76
N ILE A 21 12.56 -16.55 -22.85
CA ILE A 21 12.55 -16.23 -21.41
C ILE A 21 12.96 -14.77 -21.18
N GLN A 22 14.00 -14.29 -21.87
CA GLN A 22 14.53 -12.93 -21.71
C GLN A 22 13.63 -11.85 -22.32
N GLU A 23 12.84 -12.19 -23.34
CA GLU A 23 11.90 -11.26 -23.98
C GLU A 23 10.55 -11.14 -23.24
N ALA A 24 10.21 -12.10 -22.38
CA ALA A 24 8.98 -12.06 -21.60
C ALA A 24 9.06 -11.10 -20.40
N ASN A 25 7.91 -10.67 -19.86
CA ASN A 25 7.92 -9.85 -18.65
C ASN A 25 8.35 -10.61 -17.40
N VAL A 26 8.09 -11.92 -17.36
CA VAL A 26 8.57 -12.82 -16.31
C VAL A 26 9.05 -14.11 -16.96
N GLY A 27 10.29 -14.49 -16.69
CA GLY A 27 10.91 -15.72 -17.14
C GLY A 27 10.90 -16.82 -16.08
N LEU A 28 10.35 -18.00 -16.39
CA LEU A 28 10.33 -19.15 -15.49
C LEU A 28 11.16 -20.31 -16.07
N GLY A 29 12.26 -20.65 -15.40
CA GLY A 29 13.13 -21.76 -15.79
C GLY A 29 12.72 -23.06 -15.08
N ILE A 30 12.64 -24.16 -15.82
CA ILE A 30 12.45 -25.50 -15.27
C ILE A 30 13.82 -26.19 -15.20
N MET A 31 14.14 -26.77 -14.04
CA MET A 31 15.36 -27.56 -13.85
C MET A 31 15.26 -28.87 -14.63
N GLY A 32 15.77 -28.86 -15.87
CA GLY A 32 15.88 -30.02 -16.73
C GLY A 32 17.16 -30.84 -16.50
N LYS A 33 17.23 -32.01 -17.14
CA LYS A 33 18.47 -32.82 -17.21
C LYS A 33 19.45 -32.30 -18.27
N GLU A 34 18.97 -31.50 -19.22
CA GLU A 34 19.74 -31.00 -20.37
C GLU A 34 20.66 -29.81 -20.04
N GLY A 35 20.53 -29.25 -18.84
CA GLY A 35 21.40 -28.20 -18.33
C GLY A 35 20.64 -27.17 -17.50
N LEU A 36 21.39 -26.32 -16.77
CA LEU A 36 20.83 -25.25 -15.94
C LEU A 36 20.79 -23.90 -16.67
N GLN A 37 20.90 -23.89 -18.00
CA GLN A 37 21.06 -22.65 -18.77
C GLN A 37 19.77 -21.82 -18.79
N ALA A 38 18.61 -22.43 -19.05
CA ALA A 38 17.31 -21.75 -18.96
C ALA A 38 17.07 -21.17 -17.57
N VAL A 39 17.36 -21.96 -16.53
CA VAL A 39 17.20 -21.57 -15.12
C VAL A 39 18.08 -20.38 -14.75
N ARG A 40 19.35 -20.37 -15.19
CA ARG A 40 20.28 -19.26 -14.94
C ARG A 40 19.89 -17.97 -15.64
N SER A 41 19.14 -18.07 -16.73
CA SER A 41 18.66 -16.94 -17.52
C SER A 41 17.21 -16.56 -17.21
N SER A 42 16.59 -17.15 -16.17
CA SER A 42 15.20 -16.92 -15.76
C SER A 42 15.10 -16.18 -14.43
N ASP A 43 13.98 -15.49 -14.18
CA ASP A 43 13.72 -14.81 -12.91
C ASP A 43 13.45 -15.80 -11.77
N PHE A 44 12.74 -16.90 -12.08
CA PHE A 44 12.38 -17.93 -11.12
C PHE A 44 12.71 -19.33 -11.63
N ALA A 45 13.24 -20.15 -10.73
CA ALA A 45 13.62 -21.54 -11.00
C ALA A 45 12.62 -22.52 -10.36
N PHE A 46 12.11 -23.48 -11.13
CA PHE A 46 11.22 -24.53 -10.63
C PHE A 46 11.76 -25.93 -10.93
N PRO A 47 11.57 -26.90 -10.03
CA PRO A 47 11.99 -28.28 -10.28
C PRO A 47 11.12 -28.99 -11.33
N LYS A 48 9.82 -28.65 -11.42
CA LYS A 48 8.85 -29.28 -12.31
C LYS A 48 7.80 -28.28 -12.75
N PHE A 49 7.20 -28.52 -13.92
CA PHE A 49 6.16 -27.65 -14.49
C PHE A 49 4.96 -27.45 -13.56
N HIS A 50 4.50 -28.48 -12.85
CA HIS A 50 3.30 -28.35 -11.99
C HIS A 50 3.49 -27.35 -10.83
N CYS A 51 4.72 -27.04 -10.42
CA CYS A 51 4.99 -26.06 -9.37
C CYS A 51 4.63 -24.63 -9.80
N ILE A 52 4.65 -24.36 -11.11
CA ILE A 52 4.32 -23.06 -11.70
C ILE A 52 2.87 -22.68 -11.42
N ALA A 53 1.95 -23.65 -11.44
CA ALA A 53 0.55 -23.40 -11.13
C ALA A 53 0.38 -22.78 -9.74
N ARG A 54 1.10 -23.29 -8.74
CA ARG A 54 1.11 -22.73 -7.39
C ARG A 54 1.81 -21.38 -7.32
N ALA A 55 2.92 -21.22 -8.04
CA ALA A 55 3.64 -19.94 -8.10
C ALA A 55 2.75 -18.81 -8.63
N ILE A 56 2.02 -19.04 -9.72
CA ILE A 56 1.18 -18.01 -10.35
C ILE A 56 -0.11 -17.82 -9.56
N LEU A 57 -0.89 -18.89 -9.34
CA LEU A 57 -2.25 -18.77 -8.79
C LEU A 57 -2.26 -18.42 -7.31
N VAL A 58 -1.27 -18.87 -6.54
CA VAL A 58 -1.21 -18.60 -5.08
C VAL A 58 -0.30 -17.41 -4.82
N HIS A 59 0.99 -17.53 -5.15
CA HIS A 59 1.96 -16.49 -4.80
C HIS A 59 1.77 -15.23 -5.65
N GLY A 60 1.46 -15.36 -6.95
CA GLY A 60 1.15 -14.22 -7.82
C GLY A 60 -0.08 -13.44 -7.34
N HIS A 61 -1.13 -14.15 -6.92
CA HIS A 61 -2.34 -13.56 -6.35
C HIS A 61 -2.05 -12.75 -5.08
N TRP A 62 -1.40 -13.38 -4.09
CA TRP A 62 -1.07 -12.71 -2.83
C TRP A 62 -0.10 -11.54 -3.05
N TYR A 63 0.93 -11.72 -3.89
CA TYR A 63 1.90 -10.66 -4.16
C TYR A 63 1.25 -9.45 -4.81
N TYR A 64 0.37 -9.68 -5.79
CA TYR A 64 -0.38 -8.60 -6.44
C TYR A 64 -1.27 -7.85 -5.45
N LEU A 65 -2.03 -8.55 -4.60
CA LEU A 65 -2.89 -7.94 -3.59
C LEU A 65 -2.07 -7.09 -2.60
N ARG A 66 -1.02 -7.67 -2.03
CA ARG A 66 -0.14 -7.02 -1.05
C ARG A 66 0.50 -5.77 -1.62
N ALA A 67 1.09 -5.87 -2.82
CA ALA A 67 1.73 -4.74 -3.48
C ALA A 67 0.71 -3.64 -3.83
N SER A 68 -0.49 -4.03 -4.29
CA SER A 68 -1.56 -3.08 -4.61
C SER A 68 -1.99 -2.28 -3.39
N VAL A 69 -2.33 -2.96 -2.29
CA VAL A 69 -2.76 -2.28 -1.07
C VAL A 69 -1.63 -1.46 -0.45
N LEU A 70 -0.38 -1.95 -0.49
CA LEU A 70 0.79 -1.22 -0.01
C LEU A 70 0.93 0.15 -0.67
N VAL A 71 0.86 0.21 -2.00
CA VAL A 71 0.98 1.46 -2.75
C VAL A 71 -0.19 2.39 -2.46
N GLN A 72 -1.42 1.87 -2.48
CA GLN A 72 -2.62 2.66 -2.23
C GLN A 72 -2.61 3.27 -0.82
N TYR A 73 -2.27 2.46 0.18
CA TYR A 73 -2.14 2.91 1.56
C TYR A 73 -1.01 3.93 1.74
N PHE A 74 0.11 3.78 1.03
CA PHE A 74 1.21 4.75 1.07
C PHE A 74 0.75 6.14 0.63
N PHE A 75 -0.04 6.25 -0.44
CA PHE A 75 -0.60 7.54 -0.83
C PHE A 75 -1.63 8.06 0.16
N TYR A 76 -2.57 7.21 0.59
CA TYR A 76 -3.58 7.55 1.58
C TYR A 76 -2.97 8.14 2.86
N LYS A 77 -2.00 7.46 3.49
CA LYS A 77 -1.42 7.93 4.76
C LYS A 77 -0.68 9.26 4.63
N ASN A 78 -0.10 9.55 3.47
CA ASN A 78 0.58 10.82 3.21
C ASN A 78 -0.43 11.95 3.00
N VAL A 79 -1.56 11.68 2.33
CA VAL A 79 -2.67 12.64 2.24
C VAL A 79 -3.22 12.97 3.61
N VAL A 80 -3.39 11.96 4.48
CA VAL A 80 -3.88 12.17 5.85
C VAL A 80 -2.92 13.05 6.65
N LEU A 81 -1.60 12.91 6.45
CA LEU A 81 -0.60 13.73 7.13
C LEU A 81 -0.56 15.18 6.63
N ILE A 82 -0.57 15.41 5.31
CA ILE A 82 -0.31 16.73 4.73
C ILE A 82 -1.55 17.63 4.70
N THR A 83 -2.75 17.06 4.56
CA THR A 83 -3.99 17.84 4.43
C THR A 83 -4.28 18.73 5.66
N PRO A 84 -4.07 18.29 6.92
CA PRO A 84 -4.19 19.14 8.10
C PRO A 84 -3.21 20.33 8.11
N GLN A 85 -1.99 20.14 7.61
CA GLN A 85 -1.02 21.24 7.45
C GLN A 85 -1.54 22.28 6.45
N VAL A 86 -2.17 21.83 5.36
CA VAL A 86 -2.80 22.73 4.39
C VAL A 86 -3.95 23.51 5.02
N PHE A 87 -4.85 22.86 5.75
CA PHE A 87 -5.93 23.55 6.48
C PHE A 87 -5.37 24.55 7.50
N PHE A 88 -4.33 24.18 8.23
CA PHE A 88 -3.66 25.06 9.17
C PHE A 88 -3.11 26.32 8.50
N THR A 89 -2.46 26.19 7.34
CA THR A 89 -1.97 27.34 6.56
C THR A 89 -3.12 28.23 6.08
N PHE A 90 -4.27 27.68 5.68
CA PHE A 90 -5.44 28.49 5.34
C PHE A 90 -6.01 29.25 6.54
N CYS A 91 -6.04 28.64 7.73
CA CYS A 91 -6.55 29.28 8.95
C CYS A 91 -5.64 30.39 9.50
N ASN A 92 -4.31 30.22 9.44
CA ASN A 92 -3.33 31.17 9.99
C ASN A 92 -2.88 32.25 8.98
N GLY A 93 -3.43 32.22 7.76
CA GLY A 93 -2.91 33.02 6.65
C GLY A 93 -1.53 32.54 6.17
N PRO A 94 -0.94 33.19 5.15
CA PRO A 94 0.31 32.77 4.50
C PRO A 94 1.56 33.02 5.36
N SER A 95 1.56 32.51 6.59
CA SER A 95 2.73 32.46 7.46
C SER A 95 3.49 31.12 7.25
N PRO A 96 4.82 31.09 7.39
CA PRO A 96 5.62 29.88 7.23
C PRO A 96 5.51 28.91 8.42
N GLN A 97 4.50 29.05 9.26
CA GLN A 97 4.34 28.27 10.47
C GLN A 97 3.87 26.84 10.14
N SER A 98 4.61 25.86 10.64
CA SER A 98 4.28 24.45 10.48
C SER A 98 3.47 23.96 11.68
N LEU A 99 2.45 23.14 11.40
CA LEU A 99 1.63 22.46 12.39
C LEU A 99 2.45 21.38 13.13
N TYR A 100 3.36 20.71 12.41
CA TYR A 100 4.26 19.69 12.94
C TYR A 100 5.72 20.13 12.87
N THR A 101 6.54 19.58 13.77
CA THR A 101 8.00 19.76 13.70
C THR A 101 8.59 18.93 12.55
N SER A 102 9.75 19.34 12.04
CA SER A 102 10.46 18.63 10.96
C SER A 102 10.74 17.16 11.30
N VAL A 103 11.00 16.86 12.58
CA VAL A 103 11.24 15.50 13.09
C VAL A 103 10.02 14.59 12.89
N VAL A 104 8.80 15.12 13.06
CA VAL A 104 7.57 14.33 12.88
C VAL A 104 7.45 13.81 11.44
N TYR A 105 7.76 14.64 10.44
CA TYR A 105 7.70 14.21 9.03
C TYR A 105 8.66 13.05 8.73
N ILE A 106 9.81 13.00 9.39
CA ILE A 106 10.80 11.93 9.25
C ILE A 106 10.31 10.66 9.96
N LEU A 107 9.88 10.79 11.23
CA LEU A 107 9.46 9.67 12.07
C LEU A 107 8.13 9.05 11.64
N TYR A 108 7.25 9.82 10.99
CA TYR A 108 5.93 9.35 10.56
C TYR A 108 6.03 8.14 9.63
N ASN A 109 6.88 8.23 8.60
CA ASN A 109 7.02 7.16 7.62
C ASN A 109 7.90 6.00 8.12
N THR A 110 8.87 6.27 8.99
CA THR A 110 9.90 5.30 9.39
C THR A 110 9.57 4.54 10.68
N MET A 111 8.94 5.18 11.66
CA MET A 111 8.64 4.57 12.95
C MET A 111 7.12 4.42 13.18
N PHE A 112 6.35 5.48 12.99
CA PHE A 112 4.96 5.50 13.49
C PHE A 112 3.95 4.75 12.63
N THR A 113 4.19 4.64 11.31
CA THR A 113 3.27 3.97 10.37
C THR A 113 3.90 2.79 9.62
N ALA A 114 5.15 2.43 9.95
CA ALA A 114 5.90 1.39 9.24
C ALA A 114 5.46 -0.02 9.66
N ALA A 115 5.28 -0.27 10.95
CA ALA A 115 5.05 -1.63 11.44
C ALA A 115 3.74 -2.26 10.91
N PRO A 116 2.57 -1.61 10.96
CA PRO A 116 1.31 -2.25 10.52
C PRO A 116 1.31 -2.59 9.04
N ILE A 117 1.87 -1.70 8.19
CA ILE A 117 1.91 -1.95 6.76
C ILE A 117 2.92 -3.04 6.37
N ILE A 118 4.04 -3.15 7.11
CA ILE A 118 4.99 -4.25 6.93
C ILE A 118 4.34 -5.59 7.29
N VAL A 119 3.62 -5.65 8.43
CA VAL A 119 2.90 -6.86 8.85
C VAL A 119 1.88 -7.26 7.78
N TYR A 120 1.06 -6.32 7.32
CA TYR A 120 0.11 -6.56 6.23
C TYR A 120 0.81 -7.07 4.95
N SER A 121 1.86 -6.38 4.50
CA SER A 121 2.56 -6.73 3.25
C SER A 121 3.24 -8.10 3.28
N LEU A 122 3.59 -8.62 4.46
CA LEU A 122 4.24 -9.91 4.61
C LEU A 122 3.25 -11.07 4.77
N PHE A 123 2.20 -10.85 5.57
CA PHE A 123 1.36 -11.94 6.06
C PHE A 123 -0.01 -12.03 5.42
N GLU A 124 -0.48 -10.99 4.72
CA GLU A 124 -1.86 -10.93 4.24
C GLU A 124 -2.21 -12.04 3.25
N GLN A 125 -3.34 -12.73 3.47
CA GLN A 125 -3.85 -13.81 2.64
C GLN A 125 -5.38 -13.75 2.63
N ASP A 126 -5.94 -13.17 1.58
CA ASP A 126 -7.38 -13.09 1.36
C ASP A 126 -8.03 -14.48 1.19
N PHE A 127 -7.35 -15.38 0.48
CA PHE A 127 -7.74 -16.78 0.35
C PHE A 127 -6.61 -17.72 0.70
N LYS A 128 -6.96 -18.88 1.28
CA LYS A 128 -6.02 -19.99 1.52
C LYS A 128 -5.48 -20.53 0.19
N ALA A 129 -4.25 -21.03 0.22
CA ALA A 129 -3.57 -21.57 -0.97
C ALA A 129 -4.38 -22.66 -1.70
N ASP A 130 -5.01 -23.57 -0.94
CA ASP A 130 -5.79 -24.67 -1.53
C ASP A 130 -7.04 -24.15 -2.26
N THR A 131 -7.69 -23.12 -1.71
CA THR A 131 -8.85 -22.47 -2.34
C THR A 131 -8.48 -21.82 -3.67
N LEU A 132 -7.34 -21.13 -3.73
CA LEU A 132 -6.83 -20.48 -4.95
C LEU A 132 -6.45 -21.50 -6.03
N LEU A 133 -5.87 -22.64 -5.64
CA LEU A 133 -5.54 -23.74 -6.57
C LEU A 133 -6.79 -24.44 -7.11
N LEU A 134 -7.80 -24.68 -6.26
CA LEU A 134 -9.06 -25.31 -6.66
C LEU A 134 -9.92 -24.38 -7.54
N ASN A 135 -9.76 -23.06 -7.40
CA ASN A 135 -10.57 -22.05 -8.09
C ASN A 135 -9.71 -21.07 -8.92
N PRO A 136 -9.11 -21.50 -10.05
CA PRO A 136 -8.26 -20.63 -10.88
C PRO A 136 -8.96 -19.37 -11.41
N HIS A 137 -10.30 -19.37 -11.46
CA HIS A 137 -11.09 -18.22 -11.90
C HIS A 137 -10.92 -16.99 -10.98
N LEU A 138 -10.55 -17.19 -9.71
CA LEU A 138 -10.29 -16.10 -8.77
C LEU A 138 -9.11 -15.22 -9.23
N TYR A 139 -8.16 -15.78 -9.99
CA TYR A 139 -7.04 -15.02 -10.54
C TYR A 139 -7.48 -13.95 -11.56
N TYR A 140 -8.68 -14.08 -12.15
CA TYR A 140 -9.17 -13.10 -13.11
C TYR A 140 -9.48 -11.74 -12.51
N ILE A 141 -9.67 -11.64 -11.18
CA ILE A 141 -9.89 -10.35 -10.52
C ILE A 141 -8.72 -9.39 -10.73
N HIS A 142 -7.51 -9.92 -10.95
CA HIS A 142 -6.28 -9.15 -11.16
C HIS A 142 -6.07 -8.70 -12.61
N ARG A 143 -6.94 -9.14 -13.54
CA ARG A 143 -6.84 -8.77 -14.95
C ARG A 143 -6.92 -7.25 -15.12
N ASN A 144 -6.09 -6.71 -16.01
CA ASN A 144 -6.01 -5.28 -16.30
C ASN A 144 -5.61 -4.41 -15.10
N ASN A 145 -4.94 -4.99 -14.11
CA ASN A 145 -4.42 -4.26 -12.96
C ASN A 145 -5.53 -3.54 -12.17
N SER A 146 -6.62 -4.24 -11.87
CA SER A 146 -7.86 -3.68 -11.32
C SER A 146 -7.67 -2.89 -10.02
N LEU A 147 -6.90 -3.44 -9.06
CA LEU A 147 -6.66 -2.83 -7.74
C LEU A 147 -5.78 -1.58 -7.79
N MET A 148 -4.95 -1.45 -8.83
CA MET A 148 -4.12 -0.27 -9.09
C MET A 148 -4.71 0.65 -10.15
N SER A 149 -5.96 0.44 -10.56
CA SER A 149 -6.59 1.34 -11.51
C SER A 149 -6.80 2.73 -10.89
N TRP A 150 -6.82 3.75 -11.74
CA TRP A 150 -7.03 5.14 -11.33
C TRP A 150 -8.30 5.33 -10.49
N GLY A 151 -9.37 4.58 -10.78
CA GLY A 151 -10.61 4.64 -10.00
C GLY A 151 -10.41 4.21 -8.54
N TYR A 152 -9.68 3.11 -8.29
CA TYR A 152 -9.36 2.69 -6.92
C TYR A 152 -8.42 3.67 -6.24
N PHE A 153 -7.44 4.20 -6.97
CA PHE A 153 -6.51 5.21 -6.45
C PHE A 153 -7.24 6.46 -5.94
N PHE A 154 -8.15 7.03 -6.73
CA PHE A 154 -8.91 8.20 -6.30
C PHE A 154 -9.85 7.90 -5.12
N ARG A 155 -10.41 6.69 -5.01
CA ARG A 155 -11.19 6.29 -3.82
C ARG A 155 -10.33 6.34 -2.55
N TRP A 156 -9.10 5.84 -2.60
CA TRP A 156 -8.16 5.93 -1.47
C TRP A 156 -7.80 7.39 -1.14
N LEU A 157 -7.58 8.24 -2.15
CA LEU A 157 -7.30 9.66 -1.93
C LEU A 157 -8.48 10.41 -1.29
N ILE A 158 -9.71 10.18 -1.78
CA ILE A 158 -10.91 10.81 -1.22
C ILE A 158 -11.12 10.36 0.23
N ASN A 159 -10.93 9.08 0.53
CA ASN A 159 -10.96 8.58 1.90
C ASN A 159 -9.90 9.26 2.78
N GLY A 160 -8.67 9.43 2.28
CA GLY A 160 -7.60 10.12 3.01
C GLY A 160 -7.91 11.60 3.28
N PHE A 161 -8.54 12.27 2.30
CA PHE A 161 -9.00 13.64 2.46
C PHE A 161 -10.13 13.76 3.48
N TRP A 162 -11.09 12.82 3.46
CA TRP A 162 -12.16 12.77 4.45
C TRP A 162 -11.60 12.55 5.86
N ASP A 163 -10.76 11.53 6.04
CA ASP A 163 -10.21 11.18 7.34
C ASP A 163 -9.35 12.32 7.92
N SER A 164 -8.54 13.00 7.11
CA SER A 164 -7.80 14.19 7.55
C SER A 164 -8.69 15.40 7.89
N THR A 165 -9.80 15.59 7.16
CA THR A 165 -10.78 16.63 7.46
C THR A 165 -11.37 16.41 8.85
N VAL A 166 -11.82 15.19 9.14
CA VAL A 166 -12.37 14.83 10.45
C VAL A 166 -11.33 14.99 11.56
N VAL A 167 -10.12 14.50 11.35
CA VAL A 167 -9.03 14.52 12.35
C VAL A 167 -8.56 15.94 12.68
N TYR A 168 -8.59 16.87 11.72
CA TYR A 168 -8.22 18.27 11.95
C TYR A 168 -9.37 19.09 12.55
N TRP A 169 -10.57 19.00 11.96
CA TRP A 169 -11.67 19.90 12.31
C TRP A 169 -12.34 19.57 13.64
N ILE A 170 -12.36 18.30 14.07
CA ILE A 170 -12.91 17.95 15.39
C ILE A 170 -12.15 18.68 16.52
N PRO A 171 -10.81 18.52 16.66
CA PRO A 171 -10.04 19.28 17.64
C PRO A 171 -10.13 20.79 17.46
N ALA A 172 -10.15 21.29 16.21
CA ALA A 172 -10.22 22.72 15.93
C ALA A 172 -11.54 23.36 16.41
N VAL A 173 -12.67 22.71 16.16
CA VAL A 173 -14.00 23.19 16.61
C VAL A 173 -14.10 23.11 18.13
N THR A 174 -13.56 22.07 18.77
CA THR A 174 -13.55 21.99 20.24
C THR A 174 -12.77 23.14 20.88
N LEU A 175 -11.63 23.53 20.30
CA LEU A 175 -10.83 24.66 20.76
C LEU A 175 -11.48 26.01 20.50
N TYR A 176 -12.20 26.14 19.38
CA TYR A 176 -12.95 27.35 19.08
C TYR A 176 -14.09 27.58 20.08
N ASN A 177 -14.77 26.51 20.49
CA ASN A 177 -15.88 26.57 21.45
C ASN A 177 -15.41 26.76 22.89
N ASN A 178 -14.29 26.15 23.26
CA ASN A 178 -13.68 26.36 24.57
C ASN A 178 -12.15 26.32 24.43
N ALA A 179 -11.51 27.49 24.55
CA ALA A 179 -10.05 27.59 24.44
C ALA A 179 -9.33 27.07 25.69
N VAL A 180 -10.01 27.06 26.85
CA VAL A 180 -9.46 26.66 28.15
C VAL A 180 -9.87 25.22 28.43
N ILE A 181 -9.05 24.29 27.95
CA ILE A 181 -9.33 22.84 28.02
C ILE A 181 -8.43 22.13 29.04
N LEU A 182 -7.30 22.75 29.43
CA LEU A 182 -6.39 22.15 30.40
C LEU A 182 -6.94 22.24 31.84
N PHE A 183 -6.53 21.30 32.68
CA PHE A 183 -6.96 21.20 34.08
C PHE A 183 -6.52 22.40 34.94
N ASP A 184 -5.51 23.14 34.50
CA ASP A 184 -4.98 24.34 35.15
C ASP A 184 -5.60 25.64 34.63
N ASP A 185 -6.73 25.55 33.91
CA ASP A 185 -7.45 26.66 33.30
C ASP A 185 -6.60 27.50 32.32
N THR A 186 -5.61 26.88 31.67
CA THR A 186 -4.80 27.52 30.62
C THR A 186 -5.30 27.18 29.20
N PRO A 187 -5.06 28.07 28.21
CA PRO A 187 -5.39 27.79 26.83
C PRO A 187 -4.42 26.79 26.20
N LEU A 188 -4.92 25.96 25.28
CA LEU A 188 -4.06 25.00 24.57
C LEU A 188 -3.09 25.71 23.63
N GLU A 189 -1.79 25.45 23.81
CA GLU A 189 -0.76 25.95 22.91
C GLU A 189 -0.81 25.26 21.53
N MET A 190 -0.31 25.96 20.51
CA MET A 190 -0.29 25.46 19.13
C MET A 190 0.47 24.14 18.98
N MET A 191 1.59 23.96 19.70
CA MET A 191 2.34 22.70 19.65
C MET A 191 1.51 21.54 20.21
N ALA A 192 0.78 21.77 21.30
CA ALA A 192 -0.09 20.76 21.90
C ALA A 192 -1.28 20.42 20.96
N PHE A 193 -1.81 21.41 20.24
CA PHE A 193 -2.79 21.17 19.17
C PHE A 193 -2.21 20.29 18.05
N GLY A 194 -1.03 20.64 17.52
CA GLY A 194 -0.35 19.87 16.48
C GLY A 194 -0.08 18.42 16.90
N MET A 195 0.33 18.20 18.15
CA MET A 195 0.53 16.87 18.72
C MET A 195 -0.76 16.08 18.87
N THR A 196 -1.86 16.74 19.24
CA THR A 196 -3.19 16.12 19.34
C THR A 196 -3.67 15.64 17.96
N VAL A 197 -3.55 16.50 16.93
CA VAL A 197 -3.88 16.14 15.55
C VAL A 197 -2.99 14.99 15.07
N LEU A 198 -1.67 15.05 15.33
CA LEU A 198 -0.74 13.98 14.97
C LEU A 198 -1.10 12.64 15.63
N HIS A 199 -1.46 12.64 16.92
CA HIS A 199 -1.87 11.44 17.64
C HIS A 199 -3.11 10.81 16.99
N ASN A 200 -4.12 11.62 16.68
CA ASN A 200 -5.33 11.17 16.00
C ASN A 200 -5.02 10.61 14.59
N ILE A 201 -4.12 11.25 13.83
CA ILE A 201 -3.66 10.73 12.54
C ILE A 201 -3.06 9.35 12.70
N MET A 202 -2.10 9.18 13.63
CA MET A 202 -1.44 7.89 13.86
C MET A 202 -2.45 6.81 14.25
N PHE A 203 -3.42 7.15 15.09
CA PHE A 203 -4.47 6.21 15.50
C PHE A 203 -5.34 5.78 14.32
N VAL A 204 -5.89 6.74 13.56
CA VAL A 204 -6.76 6.46 12.40
C VAL A 204 -6.03 5.66 11.33
N VAL A 205 -4.82 6.09 10.96
CA VAL A 205 -4.04 5.47 9.88
C VAL A 205 -3.65 4.04 10.23
N ASN A 206 -3.20 3.78 11.47
CA ASN A 206 -2.83 2.44 11.90
C ASN A 206 -4.05 1.51 12.05
N ILE A 207 -5.16 2.01 12.61
CA ILE A 207 -6.41 1.23 12.68
C ILE A 207 -6.95 0.94 11.29
N LYS A 208 -6.84 1.88 10.34
CA LYS A 208 -7.31 1.68 8.97
C LYS A 208 -6.66 0.46 8.33
N VAL A 209 -5.35 0.26 8.50
CA VAL A 209 -4.66 -0.95 7.99
C VAL A 209 -5.13 -2.21 8.70
N LEU A 210 -5.30 -2.15 10.01
CA LEU A 210 -5.73 -3.30 10.81
C LEU A 210 -7.19 -3.70 10.52
N CYS A 211 -8.06 -2.74 10.23
CA CYS A 211 -9.47 -2.98 9.94
C CYS A 211 -9.73 -3.25 8.45
N ASN A 212 -8.97 -2.65 7.52
CA ASN A 212 -9.04 -2.96 6.08
C ASN A 212 -8.38 -4.31 5.72
N LEU A 213 -8.33 -5.26 6.68
CA LEU A 213 -8.14 -6.69 6.38
C LEU A 213 -9.34 -7.28 5.61
N GLU A 214 -10.40 -6.49 5.41
CA GLU A 214 -11.56 -6.85 4.58
C GLU A 214 -11.66 -5.89 3.38
N ILE A 215 -10.85 -6.13 2.35
CA ILE A 215 -11.10 -5.62 0.98
C ILE A 215 -11.48 -6.80 0.11
#